data_AF-A0A2T6M6C2-F1
#
_entry.id   AF-A0A2T6M6C2-F1
#
_cell.length_a   1.000
_cell.length_b   1.000
_cell.length_c   1.000
_cell.angle_alpha   90.00
_cell.angle_beta   90.00
_cell.angle_gamma   90.00
#
_symmetry.space_group_name_H-M   'P 1'
#
loop_
_entity.id
_entity.type
_entity.pdbx_description
1 polymer ?
#
loop_
_entity_poly.entity_id
_entity_poly.type
_entity_poly.pdbx_seq_one_letter_code
_entity_poly.pdbx_strand_id
1 'polypeptide(L)'
;MIAGRLTMRAAIERNEATGSDAWNAPAAPVFVSIGEPVACFIWSEKAADLVDGGKNAETETYRALFALAAPIQPRDVITTVKNRAGVEVLPGRIEIMGPIQRKHTHLECNLRRIS
;
A
#
# COMPACT_ATOMS: atom_id res chain seq x y z
N MET A 1 -23.59 0.14 2.78
CA MET A 1 -22.93 -0.87 3.63
C MET A 1 -21.56 -1.21 3.01
N ILE A 2 -20.43 -0.89 3.66
CA ILE A 2 -19.07 -1.10 3.11
C ILE A 2 -18.50 -2.49 3.46
N ALA A 3 -19.09 -3.20 4.43
CA ALA A 3 -18.60 -4.51 4.90
C ALA A 3 -18.49 -5.59 3.82
N GLY A 4 -19.22 -5.46 2.69
CA GLY A 4 -19.11 -6.37 1.53
C GLY A 4 -18.10 -5.97 0.46
N ARG A 5 -17.36 -4.85 0.63
CA ARG A 5 -16.47 -4.31 -0.41
C ARG A 5 -15.01 -4.79 -0.34
N LEU A 6 -14.57 -5.46 0.72
CA LEU A 6 -13.20 -6.01 0.83
C LEU A 6 -13.01 -7.27 -0.05
N THR A 7 -13.09 -7.06 -1.37
CA THR A 7 -13.10 -8.13 -2.39
C THR A 7 -11.71 -8.63 -2.77
N MET A 8 -10.65 -7.97 -2.29
CA MET A 8 -9.25 -8.24 -2.65
C MET A 8 -8.45 -8.73 -1.44
N ARG A 9 -7.26 -9.27 -1.72
CA ARG A 9 -6.27 -9.75 -0.74
C ARG A 9 -4.91 -9.16 -1.07
N ALA A 10 -4.32 -8.46 -0.13
CA ALA A 10 -3.00 -7.81 -0.27
C ALA A 10 -1.95 -8.57 0.54
N ALA A 11 -0.88 -9.02 -0.12
CA ALA A 11 0.33 -9.47 0.55
C ALA A 11 1.18 -8.25 0.93
N ILE A 12 1.62 -8.18 2.18
CA ILE A 12 2.26 -6.98 2.74
C ILE A 12 3.58 -7.38 3.39
N GLU A 13 4.59 -6.58 3.16
CA GLU A 13 5.91 -6.67 3.77
C GLU A 13 6.21 -5.42 4.59
N ARG A 14 6.93 -5.58 5.70
CA ARG A 14 7.41 -4.50 6.55
C ARG A 14 8.93 -4.47 6.54
N ASN A 15 9.49 -3.26 6.49
CA ASN A 15 10.92 -3.09 6.70
C ASN A 15 11.26 -3.26 8.19
N GLU A 16 12.04 -4.28 8.53
CA GLU A 16 12.51 -4.56 9.89
C GLU A 16 14.00 -4.21 10.10
N ALA A 17 14.65 -3.58 9.12
CA ALA A 17 16.02 -3.12 9.29
C ALA A 17 16.10 -2.13 10.45
N THR A 18 16.95 -2.43 11.43
CA THR A 18 17.22 -1.57 12.58
C THR A 18 18.71 -1.26 12.67
N GLY A 19 19.03 -0.06 13.17
CA GLY A 19 20.42 0.39 13.37
C GLY A 19 21.05 1.08 12.17
N SER A 20 22.36 1.28 12.29
CA SER A 20 23.22 1.92 11.28
C SER A 20 24.36 0.96 10.89
N ASP A 21 24.89 1.12 9.68
CA ASP A 21 26.07 0.39 9.22
C ASP A 21 27.38 0.92 9.86
N ALA A 22 28.52 0.36 9.45
CA ALA A 22 29.84 0.73 9.95
C ALA A 22 30.22 2.20 9.67
N TRP A 23 29.51 2.88 8.75
CA TRP A 23 29.69 4.30 8.41
C TRP A 23 28.59 5.18 8.99
N ASN A 24 27.79 4.65 9.93
CA ASN A 24 26.65 5.33 10.53
C ASN A 24 25.56 5.74 9.52
N ALA A 25 25.52 5.09 8.35
CA ALA A 25 24.40 5.21 7.41
C ALA A 25 23.26 4.27 7.84
N PRO A 26 21.99 4.58 7.51
CA PRO A 26 20.87 3.69 7.83
C PRO A 26 21.10 2.29 7.30
N ALA A 27 20.82 1.27 8.11
CA ALA A 27 20.91 -0.12 7.68
C ALA A 27 20.06 -0.34 6.41
N ALA A 28 20.59 -1.17 5.50
CA ALA A 28 19.88 -1.54 4.28
C ALA A 28 18.52 -2.15 4.64
N PRO A 29 17.43 -1.78 3.94
CA PRO A 29 16.09 -2.24 4.29
C PRO A 29 15.96 -3.74 4.13
N VAL A 30 15.31 -4.39 5.10
CA VAL A 30 15.02 -5.82 5.12
C VAL A 30 13.51 -5.97 5.19
N PHE A 31 12.90 -6.31 4.06
CA PHE A 31 11.46 -6.49 3.96
C PHE A 31 11.06 -7.92 4.35
N VAL A 32 10.21 -8.03 5.37
CA VAL A 32 9.69 -9.30 5.89
C VAL A 32 8.17 -9.32 5.75
N SER A 33 7.60 -10.44 5.33
CA SER A 33 6.15 -10.61 5.24
C SER A 33 5.50 -10.49 6.63
N ILE A 34 4.43 -9.71 6.74
CA ILE A 34 3.70 -9.53 8.00
C ILE A 34 2.66 -10.64 8.27
N GLY A 35 2.62 -11.67 7.42
CA GLY A 35 1.76 -12.84 7.58
C GLY A 35 0.83 -13.08 6.40
N GLU A 36 -0.38 -13.57 6.69
CA GLU A 36 -1.37 -13.92 5.68
C GLU A 36 -1.90 -12.70 4.90
N PRO A 37 -2.22 -12.85 3.60
CA PRO A 37 -2.77 -11.77 2.79
C PRO A 37 -4.02 -11.13 3.40
N VAL A 38 -3.98 -9.82 3.58
CA VAL A 38 -5.00 -9.04 4.29
C VAL A 38 -6.17 -8.69 3.37
N ALA A 39 -7.40 -8.80 3.88
CA ALA A 39 -8.59 -8.36 3.18
C ALA A 39 -8.57 -6.85 2.93
N CYS A 40 -8.64 -6.46 1.66
CA CYS A 40 -8.56 -5.07 1.24
C CYS A 40 -9.51 -4.77 0.09
N PHE A 41 -9.66 -3.48 -0.21
CA PHE A 41 -10.25 -2.97 -1.43
C PHE A 41 -9.42 -1.78 -1.88
N ILE A 42 -8.82 -1.87 -3.07
CA ILE A 42 -7.94 -0.85 -3.62
C ILE A 42 -8.59 -0.28 -4.88
N TRP A 43 -8.55 1.03 -5.03
CA TRP A 43 -9.03 1.72 -6.23
C TRP A 43 -8.13 2.91 -6.55
N SER A 44 -8.05 3.28 -7.82
CA SER A 44 -7.41 4.54 -8.24
C SER A 44 -8.39 5.69 -8.05
N GLU A 45 -7.89 6.79 -7.48
CA GLU A 45 -8.52 8.08 -7.61
C GLU A 45 -8.05 8.68 -8.95
N LYS A 46 -8.94 9.39 -9.66
CA LYS A 46 -8.73 9.89 -11.04
C LYS A 46 -7.27 10.28 -11.30
N ALA A 47 -6.68 9.74 -12.37
CA ALA A 47 -5.43 10.27 -12.92
C ALA A 47 -5.65 11.75 -13.23
N ALA A 48 -4.87 12.62 -12.59
CA ALA A 48 -4.86 14.04 -12.87
C ALA A 48 -3.57 14.33 -13.63
N ASP A 49 -3.72 14.88 -14.84
CA ASP A 49 -2.58 15.36 -15.63
C ASP A 49 -2.01 16.60 -14.95
N LEU A 50 -0.82 16.46 -14.37
CA LEU A 50 -0.05 17.62 -13.93
C LEU A 50 0.87 18.03 -15.08
N VAL A 51 0.53 19.15 -15.72
CA VAL A 51 1.38 19.79 -16.73
C VAL A 51 2.30 20.76 -16.00
N ASP A 52 3.55 20.36 -15.79
CA ASP A 52 4.60 21.24 -15.26
C ASP A 52 5.68 21.44 -16.34
N GLY A 53 5.80 22.68 -16.84
CA GLY A 53 6.92 23.11 -17.67
C GLY A 53 7.21 22.29 -18.95
N GLY A 54 6.20 21.66 -19.56
CA GLY A 54 6.36 20.85 -20.78
C GLY A 54 6.65 19.36 -20.54
N LYS A 55 6.54 18.88 -19.29
CA LYS A 55 6.56 17.46 -18.92
C LYS A 55 5.17 17.05 -18.46
N ASN A 56 4.64 15.96 -19.00
CA ASN A 56 3.44 15.33 -18.47
C ASN A 56 3.87 14.38 -17.34
N ALA A 57 3.45 14.69 -16.11
CA ALA A 57 3.62 13.79 -14.97
C ALA A 57 2.25 13.19 -14.61
N GLU A 58 2.06 11.91 -14.92
CA GLU A 58 0.89 11.16 -14.45
C GLU A 58 1.13 10.74 -12.99
N THR A 59 0.43 11.38 -12.05
CA THR A 59 0.43 10.94 -10.65
C THR A 59 -0.80 10.05 -10.42
N GLU A 60 -0.61 8.74 -10.53
CA GLU A 60 -1.65 7.78 -10.12
C GLU A 60 -1.74 7.77 -8.59
N THR A 61 -2.82 8.36 -8.06
CA THR A 61 -3.12 8.30 -6.63
C THR A 61 -4.00 7.10 -6.37
N TYR A 62 -3.51 6.13 -5.60
CA TYR A 62 -4.30 4.97 -5.19
C TYR A 62 -4.82 5.19 -3.78
N ARG A 63 -6.02 4.68 -3.51
CA ARG A 63 -6.59 4.60 -2.16
C ARG A 63 -6.97 3.18 -1.84
N ALA A 64 -6.90 2.85 -0.55
CA ALA A 64 -7.23 1.54 -0.06
C ALA A 64 -8.05 1.56 1.22
N LEU A 65 -8.92 0.56 1.33
CA LEU A 65 -9.62 0.20 2.56
C LEU A 65 -9.13 -1.17 3.02
N PHE A 66 -8.83 -1.27 4.31
CA PHE A 66 -8.48 -2.50 4.99
C PHE A 66 -9.47 -2.79 6.11
N ALA A 67 -9.53 -4.05 6.53
CA ALA A 67 -10.28 -4.43 7.72
C ALA A 67 -9.76 -3.67 8.97
N LEU A 68 -10.64 -3.37 9.94
CA LEU A 68 -10.30 -2.57 11.11
C LEU A 68 -9.14 -3.15 11.95
N ALA A 69 -9.02 -4.47 11.98
CA ALA A 69 -7.99 -5.20 12.71
C ALA A 69 -6.76 -5.56 11.85
N ALA A 70 -6.68 -5.04 10.62
CA ALA A 70 -5.54 -5.29 9.76
C ALA A 70 -4.24 -4.74 10.40
N PRO A 71 -3.16 -5.53 10.47
CA PRO A 71 -1.90 -5.12 11.12
C PRO A 71 -1.05 -4.21 10.22
N ILE A 72 -1.68 -3.23 9.56
CA ILE A 72 -1.02 -2.32 8.61
C ILE A 72 -0.39 -1.12 9.33
N GLN A 73 0.74 -0.66 8.80
CA GLN A 73 1.47 0.52 9.28
C GLN A 73 1.91 1.40 8.10
N PRO A 74 2.14 2.71 8.32
CA PRO A 74 2.76 3.56 7.30
C PRO A 74 4.12 3.00 6.89
N ARG A 75 4.47 3.13 5.60
CA ARG A 75 5.68 2.58 4.96
C ARG A 75 5.74 1.06 4.79
N ASP A 76 4.67 0.35 5.18
CA ASP A 76 4.51 -1.04 4.75
C ASP A 76 4.39 -1.10 3.22
N VAL A 77 4.89 -2.17 2.63
CA VAL A 77 4.92 -2.37 1.18
C VAL A 77 4.00 -3.51 0.80
N ILE A 78 2.99 -3.21 0.02
CA ILE A 78 2.14 -4.19 -0.64
C ILE A 78 2.91 -4.74 -1.85
N THR A 79 3.14 -6.04 -1.87
CA THR A 79 3.89 -6.71 -2.94
C THR A 79 3.00 -7.33 -3.99
N THR A 80 1.79 -7.73 -3.64
CA THR A 80 0.82 -8.30 -4.57
C THR A 80 -0.59 -8.08 -4.08
N VAL A 81 -1.50 -7.79 -5.01
CA VAL A 81 -2.94 -7.65 -4.75
C VAL A 81 -3.70 -8.60 -5.63
N LYS A 82 -4.42 -9.55 -5.03
CA LYS A 82 -5.20 -10.55 -5.76
C LYS A 82 -6.69 -10.42 -5.47
N ASN A 83 -7.52 -10.71 -6.45
CA ASN A 83 -8.96 -10.87 -6.23
C ASN A 83 -9.26 -12.25 -5.62
N ARG A 84 -10.53 -12.50 -5.29
CA ARG A 84 -10.97 -13.79 -4.71
C ARG A 84 -10.69 -15.01 -5.63
N ALA A 85 -10.58 -14.79 -6.94
CA ALA A 85 -10.24 -15.84 -7.92
C ALA A 85 -8.72 -16.06 -8.05
N GLY A 86 -7.89 -15.34 -7.28
CA GLY A 86 -6.43 -15.46 -7.31
C GLY A 86 -5.75 -14.66 -8.43
N VAL A 87 -6.51 -13.90 -9.22
CA VAL A 87 -5.96 -13.06 -10.30
C VAL A 87 -5.37 -11.80 -9.70
N GLU A 88 -4.16 -11.45 -10.11
CA GLU A 88 -3.51 -10.20 -9.73
C GLU A 88 -4.27 -9.01 -10.31
N VAL A 89 -4.68 -8.09 -9.43
CA VAL A 89 -5.50 -6.92 -9.78
C VAL A 89 -4.63 -5.69 -10.02
N LEU A 90 -3.54 -5.60 -9.28
CA LEU A 90 -2.68 -4.43 -9.30
C LEU A 90 -1.22 -4.88 -9.29
N PRO A 91 -0.49 -4.71 -10.41
CA PRO A 91 0.89 -5.16 -10.51
C PRO A 91 1.84 -4.22 -9.78
N GLY A 92 3.00 -4.75 -9.38
CA GLY A 92 4.10 -3.97 -8.83
C GLY A 92 3.98 -3.69 -7.33
N ARG A 93 5.04 -3.06 -6.78
CA ARG A 93 5.14 -2.76 -5.35
C ARG A 93 4.50 -1.40 -5.04
N ILE A 94 3.78 -1.35 -3.92
CA ILE A 94 3.01 -0.16 -3.53
C ILE A 94 3.24 0.10 -2.06
N GLU A 95 3.62 1.32 -1.73
CA GLU A 95 3.84 1.75 -0.36
C GLU A 95 2.53 2.30 0.25
N ILE A 96 2.29 1.93 1.51
CA ILE A 96 1.22 2.51 2.33
C ILE A 96 1.66 3.88 2.84
N MET A 97 0.99 4.92 2.35
CA MET A 97 1.24 6.29 2.76
C MET A 97 0.42 6.65 4.00
N GLY A 98 1.06 7.29 4.98
CA GLY A 98 0.41 7.80 6.19
C GLY A 98 -0.25 9.19 5.98
N PRO A 99 -1.22 9.58 6.83
CA PRO A 99 -1.74 8.82 7.98
C PRO A 99 -2.80 7.76 7.60
N ILE A 100 -2.79 6.62 8.29
CA ILE A 100 -3.86 5.62 8.21
C ILE A 100 -5.03 6.11 9.07
N GLN A 101 -6.20 6.29 8.46
CA GLN A 101 -7.38 6.84 9.11
C GLN A 101 -8.43 5.76 9.37
N ARG A 102 -9.04 5.77 10.55
CA ARG A 102 -10.20 4.92 10.80
C ARG A 102 -11.45 5.56 10.18
N LYS A 103 -12.14 4.81 9.33
CA LYS A 103 -13.41 5.22 8.74
C LYS A 103 -14.48 4.15 8.96
N HIS A 104 -15.41 4.45 9.87
CA HIS A 104 -16.44 3.52 10.33
C HIS A 104 -15.83 2.19 10.83
N THR A 105 -15.98 1.12 10.05
CA THR A 105 -15.51 -0.25 10.34
C THR A 105 -14.28 -0.65 9.53
N HIS A 106 -13.55 0.32 8.95
CA HIS A 106 -12.39 0.09 8.09
C HIS A 106 -11.25 1.05 8.42
N LEU A 107 -10.05 0.70 7.94
CA LEU A 107 -8.90 1.60 7.87
C LEU A 107 -8.76 2.09 6.43
N GLU A 108 -8.68 3.39 6.22
CA GLU A 108 -8.43 4.04 4.94
C GLU A 108 -7.02 4.60 4.91
N CYS A 109 -6.32 4.41 3.81
CA CYS A 109 -5.00 5.00 3.58
C CYS A 109 -4.80 5.35 2.11
N ASN A 110 -3.86 6.26 1.88
CA ASN A 110 -3.36 6.55 0.55
C ASN A 110 -2.25 5.56 0.20
N LEU A 111 -2.11 5.27 -1.08
CA LEU A 111 -1.14 4.35 -1.61
C LEU A 111 -0.33 5.03 -2.71
N ARG A 112 0.96 4.71 -2.78
CA ARG A 112 1.87 5.22 -3.80
C ARG A 112 2.63 4.06 -4.42
N ARG A 113 2.62 3.97 -5.75
CA ARG A 113 3.46 3.00 -6.45
C ARG A 113 4.93 3.36 -6.24
N ILE A 114 5.74 2.38 -5.88
CA ILE A 114 7.19 2.51 -5.77
C ILE A 114 7.80 1.68 -6.91
N SER A 115 8.47 2.37 -7.83
CA SER A 115 9.18 1.81 -8.98
C SER A 115 10.65 1.59 -8.66
#